data_AF-A0A6V8KAF4-F1
#
_entry.id   AF-A0A6V8KAF4-F1
#
_cell.length_a   1.000
_cell.length_b   1.000
_cell.length_c   1.000
_cell.angle_alpha   90.00
_cell.angle_beta   90.00
_cell.angle_gamma   90.00
#
_symmetry.space_group_name_H-M   'P 1'
#
loop_
_entity.id
_entity.type
_entity.pdbx_description
1 polymer ?
#
loop_
_entity_poly.entity_id
_entity_poly.type
_entity_poly.pdbx_seq_one_letter_code
_entity_poly.pdbx_strand_id
1 'polypeptide(L)'
;MGKRDRAELERAVSDGEWLLIGDLMVLFDATRSMVDRWLNDGVRLAGSQRMVIRYRVRAGGAREAHPGDVLAVLAETRKVRSADDPDGTTGLTAD
;
A
#
# COMPACT_ATOMS: atom_id res chain seq x y z
N MET A 1 14.77 17.48 1.07
CA MET A 1 14.41 16.12 0.61
C MET A 1 13.03 16.24 -0.01
N GLY A 2 12.93 16.20 -1.34
CA GLY A 2 11.64 16.36 -2.03
C GLY A 2 10.66 15.27 -1.58
N LYS A 3 9.42 15.64 -1.26
CA LYS A 3 8.38 14.65 -0.97
C LYS A 3 8.07 13.94 -2.29
N ARG A 4 8.39 12.65 -2.38
CA ARG A 4 7.95 11.80 -3.48
C ARG A 4 6.43 11.70 -3.43
N ASP A 5 5.78 11.82 -4.57
CA ASP A 5 4.35 11.59 -4.67
C ASP A 5 4.02 10.10 -4.84
N ARG A 6 2.73 9.75 -4.75
CA ARG A 6 2.28 8.36 -4.79
C ARG A 6 2.67 7.65 -6.08
N ALA A 7 2.59 8.31 -7.24
CA ALA A 7 2.88 7.67 -8.53
C ALA A 7 4.39 7.36 -8.65
N GLU A 8 5.25 8.25 -8.17
CA GLU A 8 6.69 8.00 -8.08
C GLU A 8 7.00 6.78 -7.20
N LEU A 9 6.31 6.66 -6.06
CA LEU A 9 6.50 5.54 -5.13
C LEU A 9 5.99 4.20 -5.68
N GLU A 10 4.85 4.21 -6.38
CA GLU A 10 4.34 3.01 -7.07
C GLU A 10 5.32 2.53 -8.15
N ARG A 11 5.93 3.45 -8.88
CA ARG A 11 6.97 3.12 -9.86
C ARG A 11 8.23 2.58 -9.19
N ALA A 12 8.74 3.29 -8.18
CA ALA A 12 9.94 2.90 -7.44
C ALA A 12 9.83 1.48 -6.87
N VAL A 13 8.70 1.15 -6.23
CA VAL A 13 8.48 -0.19 -5.65
C VAL A 13 8.33 -1.26 -6.72
N SER A 14 7.75 -0.92 -7.88
CA SER A 14 7.67 -1.81 -9.05
C SER A 14 9.05 -2.11 -9.65
N ASP A 15 9.96 -1.13 -9.61
CA ASP A 15 11.36 -1.27 -10.02
C ASP A 15 12.22 -2.02 -8.97
N GLY A 16 11.61 -2.47 -7.87
CA GLY A 16 12.28 -3.22 -6.82
C GLY A 16 12.93 -2.36 -5.73
N GLU A 17 12.60 -1.08 -5.65
CA GLU A 17 13.10 -0.20 -4.60
C GLU A 17 12.46 -0.54 -3.24
N TRP A 18 13.31 -0.61 -2.21
CA TRP A 18 12.88 -0.79 -0.83
C TRP A 18 12.36 0.53 -0.27
N LEU A 19 11.14 0.54 0.23
CA LEU A 19 10.47 1.77 0.66
C LEU A 19 10.61 2.03 2.16
N LEU A 20 10.84 3.28 2.54
CA LEU A 20 10.82 3.69 3.94
C LEU A 20 9.39 3.78 4.45
N ILE A 21 9.23 3.78 5.77
CA ILE A 21 7.91 3.97 6.38
C ILE A 21 7.24 5.28 5.94
N GLY A 22 8.01 6.37 5.77
CA GLY A 22 7.47 7.63 5.26
C GLY A 22 6.90 7.51 3.84
N ASP A 23 7.50 6.66 3.00
CA ASP A 23 7.00 6.38 1.66
C ASP A 23 5.72 5.54 1.72
N LEU A 24 5.68 4.52 2.59
CA LEU A 24 4.46 3.71 2.81
C LEU A 24 3.28 4.55 3.29
N MET A 25 3.53 5.57 4.13
CA MET A 25 2.50 6.50 4.57
C MET A 25 1.88 7.26 3.39
N VAL A 26 2.70 7.74 2.46
CA VAL A 26 2.21 8.44 1.25
C VAL A 26 1.53 7.46 0.30
N LEU A 27 2.12 6.29 0.09
CA LEU A 27 1.67 5.28 -0.87
C LEU A 27 0.28 4.73 -0.53
N PHE A 28 0.02 4.49 0.76
CA PHE A 28 -1.23 3.92 1.25
C PHE A 28 -2.17 4.95 1.89
N ASP A 29 -1.82 6.23 1.87
CA ASP A 29 -2.53 7.29 2.62
C ASP A 29 -2.75 6.90 4.10
N ALA A 30 -1.68 6.38 4.72
CA ALA A 30 -1.70 5.76 6.03
C ALA A 30 -0.92 6.57 7.06
N THR A 31 -1.34 6.49 8.33
CA THR A 31 -0.60 7.11 9.43
C THR A 31 0.65 6.31 9.79
N ARG A 32 1.62 6.99 10.42
CA ARG A 32 2.85 6.36 10.90
C ARG A 32 2.56 5.15 11.79
N SER A 33 1.66 5.29 12.76
CA SER A 33 1.27 4.23 13.69
C SER A 33 0.65 3.03 12.98
N MET A 34 -0.11 3.27 11.91
CA MET A 34 -0.72 2.21 11.11
C MET A 34 0.33 1.41 10.35
N VAL A 35 1.29 2.10 9.70
CA VAL A 35 2.40 1.43 9.02
C VAL A 35 3.31 0.69 10.01
N ASP A 36 3.61 1.30 11.16
CA ASP A 36 4.35 0.63 12.23
C ASP A 36 3.66 -0.65 12.69
N ARG A 37 2.34 -0.61 12.83
CA ARG A 37 1.54 -1.79 13.13
C ARG A 37 1.62 -2.84 12.03
N TRP A 38 1.53 -2.45 10.76
CA TRP A 38 1.64 -3.38 9.64
C TRP A 38 2.98 -4.12 9.60
N LEU A 39 4.08 -3.44 9.96
CA LEU A 39 5.40 -4.07 10.00
C LEU A 39 5.58 -5.06 11.17
N ASN A 40 4.81 -4.90 12.25
CA ASN A 40 4.85 -5.81 13.41
C ASN A 40 3.80 -6.92 13.33
N ASP A 41 2.56 -6.53 13.02
CA ASP A 41 1.38 -7.38 13.08
C ASP A 41 0.90 -7.83 11.69
N GLY A 42 1.47 -7.33 10.60
CA GLY A 42 0.95 -7.53 9.25
C GLY A 42 -0.23 -6.62 8.90
N VAL A 43 -0.50 -6.48 7.61
CA VAL A 43 -1.66 -5.76 7.06
C VAL A 43 -2.87 -6.67 7.14
N ARG A 44 -3.96 -6.17 7.73
CA ARG A 44 -5.26 -6.83 7.71
C ARG A 44 -6.09 -6.26 6.57
N LEU A 45 -6.55 -7.14 5.70
CA LEU A 45 -7.38 -6.81 4.55
C LEU A 45 -8.80 -7.39 4.75
N ALA A 46 -9.72 -7.03 3.86
CA ALA A 46 -11.09 -7.56 3.90
C ALA A 46 -11.08 -9.10 3.89
N GLY A 47 -12.04 -9.72 4.57
CA GLY A 47 -12.17 -11.19 4.59
C GLY A 47 -11.19 -11.94 5.50
N SER A 48 -10.66 -11.29 6.56
CA SER A 48 -9.73 -11.88 7.54
C SER A 48 -8.34 -12.23 7.00
N GLN A 49 -7.99 -11.79 5.79
CA GLN A 49 -6.66 -12.01 5.24
C GLN A 49 -5.61 -11.14 5.94
N ARG A 50 -4.50 -11.76 6.35
CA ARG A 50 -3.34 -11.10 6.94
C ARG A 50 -2.14 -11.25 6.01
N MET A 51 -1.51 -10.14 5.63
CA MET A 51 -0.29 -10.13 4.83
C MET A 51 0.87 -9.56 5.63
N VAL A 52 1.97 -10.31 5.73
CA VAL A 52 3.18 -9.86 6.42
C VAL A 52 4.06 -9.10 5.44
N ILE A 53 4.50 -7.90 5.82
CA ILE A 53 5.48 -7.13 5.07
C ILE A 53 6.85 -7.36 5.69
N ARG A 54 7.75 -8.05 4.98
CA ARG A 54 9.15 -8.16 5.41
C ARG A 54 9.80 -6.79 5.34
N TYR A 55 10.71 -6.54 6.27
CA TYR A 55 11.51 -5.33 6.27
C TYR A 55 12.96 -5.64 6.64
N ARG A 56 13.85 -4.72 6.27
CA ARG A 56 15.23 -4.69 6.74
C ARG A 56 15.47 -3.41 7.55
N VAL A 57 16.47 -3.44 8.42
CA VAL A 57 16.91 -2.26 9.18
C VAL A 57 18.18 -1.73 8.53
N ARG A 58 18.15 -0.48 8.06
CA ARG A 58 19.33 0.21 7.54
C ARG A 58 20.26 0.68 8.66
N ALA A 59 21.50 0.98 8.31
CA ALA A 59 22.40 1.75 9.16
C ALA A 59 21.71 3.06 9.57
N GLY A 60 21.57 3.29 10.87
CA GLY A 60 20.76 4.39 11.44
C GLY A 60 19.37 4.00 11.94
N GLY A 61 18.98 2.72 11.88
CA GLY A 61 17.77 2.21 12.52
C GLY A 61 16.47 2.40 11.71
N ALA A 62 16.57 2.98 10.51
CA ALA A 62 15.42 3.14 9.62
C ALA A 62 14.99 1.77 9.06
N ARG A 63 13.68 1.50 9.11
CA ARG A 63 13.08 0.30 8.53
C ARG A 63 12.65 0.55 7.09
N GLU A 64 13.06 -0.36 6.21
CA GLU A 64 12.69 -0.37 4.80
C GLU A 64 11.91 -1.64 4.47
N ALA A 65 10.74 -1.50 3.84
CA ALA A 65 9.85 -2.60 3.49
C ALA A 65 10.22 -3.23 2.15
N HIS A 66 10.02 -4.55 2.08
CA HIS A 66 10.32 -5.36 0.91
C HIS A 66 9.37 -5.03 -0.25
N PRO A 67 9.88 -4.71 -1.45
CA PRO A 67 9.07 -4.22 -2.56
C PRO A 67 7.99 -5.21 -2.99
N GLY A 68 8.33 -6.50 -3.09
CA GLY A 68 7.36 -7.53 -3.50
C GLY A 68 6.19 -7.69 -2.53
N ASP A 69 6.42 -7.46 -1.23
CA ASP A 69 5.35 -7.60 -0.23
C ASP A 69 4.45 -6.36 -0.25
N VAL A 70 5.05 -5.17 -0.46
CA VAL A 70 4.32 -3.91 -0.66
C VAL A 70 3.44 -3.97 -1.91
N LEU A 71 3.97 -4.48 -3.03
CA LEU A 71 3.20 -4.68 -4.26
C LEU A 71 2.03 -5.64 -4.06
N ALA A 72 2.23 -6.72 -3.31
CA ALA A 72 1.16 -7.67 -3.01
C ALA A 72 0.03 -7.01 -2.19
N VAL A 73 0.38 -6.19 -1.19
CA VAL A 73 -0.61 -5.41 -0.43
C VAL A 73 -1.31 -4.36 -1.31
N LEU A 74 -0.59 -3.67 -2.20
CA LEU A 74 -1.19 -2.74 -3.16
C LEU A 74 -2.22 -3.43 -4.05
N ALA A 75 -1.90 -4.62 -4.58
CA ALA A 75 -2.81 -5.38 -5.41
C ALA A 75 -4.10 -5.74 -4.66
N GLU A 76 -4.00 -6.21 -3.43
CA GLU A 76 -5.19 -6.55 -2.63
C GLU A 76 -6.00 -5.32 -2.21
N THR A 77 -5.37 -4.24 -1.80
CA THR A 77 -6.09 -2.99 -1.45
C THR A 77 -6.87 -2.41 -2.63
N ARG A 78 -6.38 -2.57 -3.87
CA ARG A 78 -7.11 -2.20 -5.09
C ARG A 78 -8.34 -3.08 -5.31
N LYS A 79 -8.23 -4.40 -5.10
CA LYS A 79 -9.38 -5.33 -5.22
C LYS A 79 -10.49 -4.96 -4.25
N VAL A 80 -10.16 -4.65 -3.01
CA VAL A 80 -11.15 -4.23 -2.00
C VAL A 80 -11.85 -2.96 -2.43
N ARG A 81 -11.11 -1.96 -2.92
CA ARG A 81 -11.69 -0.71 -3.42
C ARG A 81 -12.61 -0.93 -4.62
N SER A 82 -12.21 -1.78 -5.58
CA SER A 82 -13.07 -2.11 -6.73
C SER A 82 -14.28 -2.97 -6.36
N ALA A 83 -14.23 -3.73 -5.27
CA ALA A 83 -15.36 -4.53 -4.79
C ALA A 83 -16.40 -3.70 -4.01
N ASP A 84 -16.00 -2.54 -3.48
CA ASP A 84 -16.87 -1.56 -2.80
C ASP A 84 -17.53 -0.56 -3.78
N ASP A 85 -17.25 -0.68 -5.07
CA ASP A 85 -17.95 0.01 -6.17
C ASP A 85 -18.97 -0.94 -6.86
N PRO A 86 -20.14 -1.25 -6.26
CA PRO A 86 -21.29 -1.74 -7.01
C PRO A 86 -22.18 -0.54 -7.42
N ASP A 87 -22.07 -0.17 -8.70
CA ASP A 87 -23.05 0.61 -9.46
C ASP A 87 -23.06 2.15 -9.35
N GLY A 88 -23.16 2.76 -10.54
CA GLY A 88 -23.40 4.16 -10.74
C GLY A 88 -23.44 4.52 -12.23
N THR A 89 -24.34 3.89 -13.00
CA THR A 89 -25.12 4.44 -14.16
C THR A 89 -25.45 3.34 -15.17
N THR A 90 -26.39 2.46 -14.83
CA THR A 90 -27.34 1.96 -15.83
C THR A 90 -28.45 2.99 -15.97
N GLY A 91 -28.42 3.76 -17.05
CA GLY A 91 -29.41 4.78 -17.36
C GLY A 91 -29.54 5.00 -18.87
N LEU A 92 -29.51 3.91 -19.64
CA LEU A 92 -29.91 3.91 -21.04
C LEU A 92 -31.44 3.70 -21.10
N THR A 93 -32.19 4.79 -21.16
CA THR A 93 -33.52 4.76 -21.78
C THR A 93 -33.63 5.99 -22.66
N ALA A 94 -33.65 5.73 -23.96
CA ALA A 94 -33.94 6.71 -24.99
C ALA A 94 -35.43 7.06 -24.94
N ASP A 95 -35.74 8.35 -25.07
CA ASP A 95 -36.99 8.85 -25.64
C ASP A 95 -36.62 9.74 -26.84
#